data_AF-A0A0R3U463-F1
#
_entry.id   AF-A0A0R3U463-F1
#
_cell.length_a   1.000
_cell.length_b   1.000
_cell.length_c   1.000
_cell.angle_alpha   90.00
_cell.angle_beta   90.00
_cell.angle_gamma   90.00
#
_symmetry.space_group_name_H-M   'P 1'
#
loop_
_entity.id
_entity.type
_entity.pdbx_description
1 polymer ?
#
loop_
_entity_poly.entity_id
_entity_poly.type
_entity_poly.pdbx_seq_one_letter_code
_entity_poly.pdbx_strand_id
1 'polypeptide(L)'
;HSNGLSRRKKFQDFYTLPEYFSSDWLNEFSDFRMDCDDDFRFVYIGPKHTWTPLHSDVYCSYSWSANIVGKKRWWLLPPGEEKKLKGFSCGSPLPDLRDQTLASPGEKHSDLPRCYVFDQQPGEISFVPSGWYHQVVNMATQKHALRVSCNAVKCTDCVSINNNWLNACNIGLVWQHLQSQLKEVKRSCADVQSTPGWDEACQECLKAWEGWDFAEFFLLLKYIIISRWLFLTPEEVRQRLPRTTVSTSPDTKITFSQLETQVDTLFSETAEADKALLDWLIAESWSDDVWKRCLISGDSVQGVRQHDLIEAARTMKSMLGNEDVRRLSLHTRGPAAWIWKDWPVFTQS
;
A
#
# COMPACT_ATOMS: atom_id res chain seq x y z
N HIS A 1 44.47 1.77 2.75
CA HIS A 1 43.30 2.67 2.86
C HIS A 1 42.09 1.86 3.28
N SER A 2 41.57 2.17 4.45
CA SER A 2 40.49 1.47 5.16
C SER A 2 39.15 1.53 4.42
N ASN A 3 38.51 0.35 4.33
CA ASN A 3 37.07 0.06 4.22
C ASN A 3 36.14 1.27 4.04
N GLY A 4 35.74 1.52 2.79
CA GLY A 4 34.53 2.25 2.47
C GLY A 4 33.46 1.28 1.97
N LEU A 5 32.84 0.52 2.88
CA LEU A 5 31.55 -0.10 2.59
C LEU A 5 30.60 1.07 2.26
N SER A 6 30.26 1.22 0.97
CA SER A 6 29.29 2.20 0.50
C SER A 6 28.01 2.02 1.29
N ARG A 7 27.77 2.91 2.26
CA ARG A 7 26.52 2.94 3.03
C ARG A 7 25.38 2.97 2.01
N ARG A 8 24.46 1.99 2.04
CA ARG A 8 23.25 2.01 1.20
C ARG A 8 22.55 3.34 1.49
N LYS A 9 22.48 4.23 0.49
CA LYS A 9 21.86 5.54 0.66
C LYS A 9 20.39 5.32 1.01
N LYS A 10 19.92 6.00 2.04
CA LYS A 10 18.50 5.94 2.43
C LYS A 10 17.74 7.05 1.72
N PHE A 11 16.43 6.92 1.55
CA PHE A 11 15.64 7.96 0.88
C PHE A 11 15.74 9.32 1.60
N GLN A 12 15.96 9.30 2.92
CA GLN A 12 16.17 10.50 3.74
C GLN A 12 17.42 11.29 3.34
N ASP A 13 18.37 10.69 2.61
CA ASP A 13 19.52 11.40 2.06
C ASP A 13 19.12 12.30 0.87
N PHE A 14 17.91 12.13 0.32
CA PHE A 14 17.43 12.83 -0.87
C PHE A 14 16.26 13.78 -0.59
N TYR A 15 15.31 13.39 0.28
CA TYR A 15 14.18 14.25 0.65
C TYR A 15 13.67 13.94 2.05
N THR A 16 12.98 14.91 2.66
CA THR A 16 12.23 14.72 3.90
C THR A 16 10.77 14.41 3.57
N LEU A 17 10.25 13.31 4.10
CA LEU A 17 8.85 12.93 3.94
C LEU A 17 7.94 13.94 4.69
N PRO A 18 6.95 14.56 4.04
CA PRO A 18 5.98 15.41 4.72
C PRO A 18 5.22 14.64 5.81
N GLU A 19 4.93 15.30 6.94
CA GLU A 19 4.27 14.68 8.10
C GLU A 19 2.91 14.03 7.77
N TYR A 20 2.18 14.58 6.79
CA TYR A 20 0.87 14.07 6.38
C TYR A 20 0.94 12.68 5.72
N PHE A 21 2.13 12.26 5.28
CA PHE A 21 2.37 11.00 4.60
C PHE A 21 3.21 10.03 5.45
N SER A 22 3.39 10.30 6.74
CA SER A 22 4.34 9.54 7.58
C SER A 22 3.82 8.21 8.13
N SER A 23 2.49 7.98 8.15
CA SER A 23 1.93 6.65 8.41
C SER A 23 1.90 5.89 7.08
N ASP A 24 3.00 5.19 6.79
CA ASP A 24 3.30 4.54 5.51
C ASP A 24 3.61 3.07 5.75
N TRP A 25 2.56 2.28 5.97
CA TRP A 25 2.69 0.86 6.27
C TRP A 25 3.34 0.09 5.13
N LEU A 26 3.16 0.55 3.89
CA LEU A 26 3.66 -0.11 2.70
C LEU A 26 5.18 -0.05 2.65
N ASN A 27 5.77 1.16 2.74
CA ASN A 27 7.22 1.31 2.72
C ASN A 27 7.87 0.87 4.04
N GLU A 28 7.19 1.01 5.18
CA GLU A 28 7.67 0.43 6.44
C GLU A 28 7.79 -1.10 6.36
N PHE A 29 6.80 -1.77 5.77
CA PHE A 29 6.82 -3.22 5.60
C PHE A 29 7.87 -3.66 4.57
N SER A 30 7.98 -2.95 3.44
CA SER A 30 9.07 -3.13 2.48
C SER A 30 10.44 -2.97 3.13
N ASP A 31 10.64 -1.92 3.93
CA ASP A 31 11.87 -1.70 4.68
C ASP A 31 12.09 -2.82 5.70
N PHE A 32 11.04 -3.34 6.34
CA PHE A 32 11.13 -4.46 7.27
C PHE A 32 11.54 -5.79 6.60
N ARG A 33 11.07 -6.06 5.37
CA ARG A 33 11.28 -7.35 4.71
C ARG A 33 12.75 -7.62 4.37
N MET A 34 13.13 -8.89 4.50
CA MET A 34 14.50 -9.39 4.23
C MET A 34 14.51 -10.47 3.13
N ASP A 35 13.35 -10.78 2.57
CA ASP A 35 13.14 -11.82 1.57
C ASP A 35 12.92 -11.25 0.15
N CYS A 36 12.59 -9.97 0.04
CA CYS A 36 12.56 -9.20 -1.20
C CYS A 36 13.32 -7.86 -1.05
N ASP A 37 13.47 -7.13 -2.14
CA ASP A 37 14.06 -5.78 -2.16
C ASP A 37 13.15 -4.88 -2.99
N ASP A 38 11.95 -4.63 -2.46
CA ASP A 38 10.92 -3.79 -3.08
C ASP A 38 10.82 -2.46 -2.33
N ASP A 39 10.53 -1.38 -3.05
CA ASP A 39 10.02 -0.15 -2.46
C ASP A 39 8.95 0.50 -3.35
N PHE A 40 8.17 1.36 -2.74
CA PHE A 40 7.08 2.09 -3.40
C PHE A 40 7.43 3.58 -3.43
N ARG A 41 8.72 3.88 -3.57
CA ARG A 41 9.33 5.21 -3.62
C ARG A 41 10.08 5.32 -4.94
N PHE A 42 9.60 6.15 -5.85
CA PHE A 42 10.13 6.21 -7.21
C PHE A 42 10.24 7.64 -7.74
N VAL A 43 11.06 7.79 -8.78
CA VAL A 43 11.26 9.05 -9.47
C VAL A 43 10.79 8.89 -10.90
N TYR A 44 9.88 9.77 -11.34
CA TYR A 44 9.55 9.88 -12.75
C TYR A 44 10.40 10.96 -13.40
N ILE A 45 11.13 10.56 -14.44
CA ILE A 45 11.84 11.46 -15.34
C ILE A 45 11.31 11.21 -16.75
N GLY A 46 10.70 12.20 -17.35
CA GLY A 46 10.07 12.04 -18.65
C GLY A 46 10.13 13.31 -19.49
N PRO A 47 10.41 13.19 -20.81
CA PRO A 47 10.37 14.34 -21.68
C PRO A 47 8.95 14.87 -21.83
N LYS A 48 8.81 16.12 -22.26
CA LYS A 48 7.50 16.71 -22.58
C LYS A 48 6.67 15.80 -23.49
N HIS A 49 5.35 15.87 -23.32
CA HIS A 49 4.34 15.07 -24.01
C HIS A 49 4.34 13.58 -23.72
N THR A 50 5.26 13.04 -22.92
CA THR A 50 5.05 11.70 -22.34
C THR A 50 3.93 11.75 -21.30
N TRP A 51 3.26 10.62 -21.11
CA TRP A 51 2.15 10.53 -20.17
C TRP A 51 2.09 9.16 -19.51
N THR A 52 1.47 9.12 -18.34
CA THR A 52 1.05 7.89 -17.67
C THR A 52 -0.42 7.67 -18.02
N PRO A 53 -0.80 6.54 -18.65
CA PRO A 53 -2.19 6.23 -19.00
C PRO A 53 -3.12 6.23 -17.78
N LEU A 54 -4.43 6.28 -18.05
CA LEU A 54 -5.44 6.17 -17.02
C LEU A 54 -5.28 4.88 -16.21
N HIS A 55 -5.18 4.98 -14.89
CA HIS A 55 -5.08 3.83 -13.97
C HIS A 55 -5.50 4.24 -12.56
N SER A 56 -5.78 3.26 -11.70
CA SER A 56 -5.73 3.44 -10.25
C SER A 56 -4.46 2.77 -9.70
N ASP A 57 -3.92 3.30 -8.62
CA ASP A 57 -2.72 2.76 -7.99
C ASP A 57 -2.90 1.33 -7.48
N VAL A 58 -1.79 0.57 -7.49
CA VAL A 58 -1.73 -0.82 -6.99
C VAL A 58 -2.18 -0.90 -5.54
N TYR A 59 -2.73 -2.05 -5.14
CA TYR A 59 -3.23 -2.32 -3.80
C TYR A 59 -4.33 -1.37 -3.30
N CYS A 60 -4.96 -0.56 -4.17
CA CYS A 60 -5.77 0.57 -3.70
C CYS A 60 -4.98 1.50 -2.75
N SER A 61 -3.68 1.63 -2.98
CA SER A 61 -2.83 2.56 -2.25
C SER A 61 -3.23 4.01 -2.53
N TYR A 62 -2.79 4.89 -1.63
CA TYR A 62 -2.66 6.31 -1.92
C TYR A 62 -1.41 6.54 -2.77
N SER A 63 -1.37 7.69 -3.46
CA SER A 63 -0.13 8.18 -4.06
C SER A 63 0.06 9.67 -3.83
N TRP A 64 1.31 10.11 -3.76
CA TRP A 64 1.68 11.51 -3.71
C TRP A 64 2.79 11.74 -4.72
N SER A 65 2.73 12.89 -5.38
CA SER A 65 3.67 13.28 -6.43
C SER A 65 4.19 14.68 -6.13
N ALA A 66 5.45 14.81 -5.72
CA ALA A 66 6.13 16.08 -5.59
C ALA A 66 6.81 16.45 -6.91
N ASN A 67 6.29 17.46 -7.61
CA ASN A 67 6.83 17.87 -8.89
C ASN A 67 8.03 18.81 -8.70
N ILE A 68 9.21 18.38 -9.13
CA ILE A 68 10.47 19.10 -8.90
C ILE A 68 10.84 19.98 -10.09
N VAL A 69 10.64 19.47 -11.31
CA VAL A 69 10.95 20.17 -12.56
C VAL A 69 9.81 19.99 -13.54
N GLY A 70 9.54 21.02 -14.34
CA GLY A 70 8.52 20.99 -15.39
C GLY A 70 7.11 21.16 -14.85
N LYS A 71 6.11 20.89 -15.70
CA LYS A 71 4.70 21.09 -15.38
C LYS A 71 3.93 19.84 -15.76
N LYS A 72 3.06 19.35 -14.88
CA LYS A 72 2.23 18.17 -15.15
C LYS A 72 0.76 18.55 -15.21
N ARG A 73 0.01 17.98 -16.15
CA ARG A 73 -1.45 18.06 -16.16
C ARG A 73 -2.03 16.74 -15.67
N TRP A 74 -2.94 16.85 -14.73
CA TRP A 74 -3.61 15.75 -14.08
C TRP A 74 -5.08 15.73 -14.45
N TRP A 75 -5.61 14.52 -14.62
CA TRP A 75 -7.03 14.21 -14.66
C TRP A 75 -7.29 13.19 -13.55
N LEU A 76 -8.19 13.51 -12.62
CA LEU A 76 -8.55 12.63 -11.50
C LEU A 76 -10.05 12.36 -11.52
N LEU A 77 -10.41 11.08 -11.53
CA LEU A 77 -11.78 10.58 -11.48
C LEU A 77 -12.06 10.03 -10.08
N PRO A 78 -13.12 10.52 -9.40
CA PRO A 78 -13.65 9.86 -8.21
C PRO A 78 -14.00 8.39 -8.51
N PRO A 79 -13.83 7.48 -7.53
CA PRO A 79 -14.18 6.07 -7.70
C PRO A 79 -15.61 5.89 -8.20
N GLY A 80 -15.79 5.09 -9.24
CA GLY A 80 -17.05 4.84 -9.92
C GLY A 80 -17.30 5.73 -11.15
N GLU A 81 -16.65 6.89 -11.28
CA GLU A 81 -16.79 7.75 -12.48
C GLU A 81 -16.11 7.13 -13.71
N GLU A 82 -15.08 6.31 -13.52
CA GLU A 82 -14.41 5.57 -14.61
C GLU A 82 -15.39 4.68 -15.39
N LYS A 83 -16.44 4.17 -14.73
CA LYS A 83 -17.46 3.30 -15.36
C LYS A 83 -18.33 4.04 -16.36
N LYS A 84 -18.35 5.37 -16.35
CA LYS A 84 -19.06 6.21 -17.33
C LYS A 84 -18.25 6.47 -18.60
N LEU A 85 -16.96 6.13 -18.61
CA LEU A 85 -16.10 6.39 -19.75
C LEU A 85 -16.50 5.49 -20.93
N LYS A 86 -16.59 6.10 -22.11
CA LYS A 86 -16.82 5.35 -23.35
C LYS A 86 -15.63 4.44 -23.62
N GLY A 87 -15.90 3.16 -23.87
CA GLY A 87 -14.87 2.15 -24.10
C GLY A 87 -14.30 1.53 -22.82
N PHE A 88 -14.75 1.95 -21.64
CA PHE A 88 -14.43 1.25 -20.39
C PHE A 88 -15.12 -0.12 -20.39
N SER A 89 -14.34 -1.17 -20.62
CA SER A 89 -14.78 -2.56 -20.60
C SER A 89 -13.67 -3.43 -20.06
N CYS A 90 -14.03 -4.52 -19.39
CA CYS A 90 -13.06 -5.48 -18.88
C CYS A 90 -12.21 -6.02 -20.04
N GLY A 91 -10.88 -5.91 -19.95
CA GLY A 91 -9.93 -6.41 -20.96
C GLY A 91 -9.65 -5.47 -22.14
N SER A 92 -10.28 -4.30 -22.23
CA SER A 92 -9.92 -3.28 -23.23
C SER A 92 -8.91 -2.27 -22.68
N PRO A 93 -8.07 -1.66 -23.53
CA PRO A 93 -7.23 -0.54 -23.12
C PRO A 93 -8.09 0.58 -22.53
N LEU A 94 -7.69 1.08 -21.36
CA LEU A 94 -8.39 2.19 -20.73
C LEU A 94 -8.34 3.42 -21.64
N PRO A 95 -9.46 4.16 -21.77
CA PRO A 95 -9.55 5.27 -22.71
C PRO A 95 -8.66 6.44 -22.28
N ASP A 96 -8.10 7.14 -23.26
CA ASP A 96 -7.35 8.37 -23.04
C ASP A 96 -8.30 9.52 -22.68
N LEU A 97 -8.15 10.09 -21.48
CA LEU A 97 -9.01 11.16 -21.00
C LEU A 97 -8.90 12.47 -21.78
N ARG A 98 -7.83 12.65 -22.59
CA ARG A 98 -7.67 13.83 -23.47
C ARG A 98 -8.69 13.87 -24.60
N ASP A 99 -9.19 12.70 -24.99
CA ASP A 99 -10.15 12.53 -26.08
C ASP A 99 -11.59 12.35 -25.57
N GLN A 100 -11.82 12.46 -24.26
CA GLN A 100 -13.12 12.30 -23.62
C GLN A 100 -13.78 13.65 -23.34
N THR A 101 -15.11 13.68 -23.44
CA THR A 101 -15.92 14.77 -22.88
C THR A 101 -16.18 14.47 -21.41
N LEU A 102 -15.78 15.41 -20.54
CA LEU A 102 -15.83 15.25 -19.09
C LEU A 102 -16.76 16.29 -18.47
N ALA A 103 -17.47 15.91 -17.42
CA ALA A 103 -18.27 16.83 -16.61
C ALA A 103 -17.38 17.57 -15.60
N SER A 104 -17.78 18.80 -15.26
CA SER A 104 -17.13 19.54 -14.18
C SER A 104 -17.31 18.81 -12.84
N PRO A 105 -16.32 18.83 -11.93
CA PRO A 105 -16.45 18.19 -10.62
C PRO A 105 -17.66 18.61 -9.79
N GLY A 106 -18.15 19.84 -9.98
CA GLY A 106 -19.30 20.39 -9.26
C GLY A 106 -20.66 19.90 -9.78
N GLU A 107 -20.72 19.25 -10.93
CA GLU A 107 -21.97 18.76 -11.52
C GLU A 107 -22.42 17.48 -10.81
N LYS A 108 -23.56 17.49 -10.12
CA LYS A 108 -24.03 16.32 -9.35
C LYS A 108 -24.75 15.28 -10.19
N HIS A 109 -25.35 15.68 -11.31
CA HIS A 109 -26.17 14.84 -12.17
C HIS A 109 -25.69 14.97 -13.62
N SER A 110 -24.71 14.16 -13.98
CA SER A 110 -24.19 14.08 -15.34
C SER A 110 -23.93 12.62 -15.71
N ASP A 111 -24.34 12.26 -16.94
CA ASP A 111 -24.02 10.98 -17.57
C ASP A 111 -22.56 10.94 -18.05
N LEU A 112 -21.89 12.10 -18.09
CA LEU A 112 -20.46 12.18 -18.37
C LEU A 112 -19.64 11.92 -17.10
N PRO A 113 -18.41 11.40 -17.23
CA PRO A 113 -17.51 11.21 -16.10
C PRO A 113 -17.13 12.55 -15.50
N ARG A 114 -17.31 12.69 -14.19
CA ARG A 114 -16.83 13.87 -13.45
C ARG A 114 -15.33 13.75 -13.25
N CYS A 115 -14.61 14.81 -13.62
CA CYS A 115 -13.16 14.78 -13.58
C CYS A 115 -12.57 16.09 -13.05
N TYR A 116 -11.65 15.95 -12.10
CA TYR A 116 -10.82 17.06 -11.63
C TYR A 116 -9.62 17.18 -12.56
N VAL A 117 -9.54 18.30 -13.29
CA VAL A 117 -8.43 18.58 -14.20
C VAL A 117 -7.65 19.77 -13.68
N PHE A 118 -6.36 19.58 -13.42
CA PHE A 118 -5.50 20.65 -12.91
C PHE A 118 -4.06 20.53 -13.40
N ASP A 119 -3.35 21.64 -13.31
CA ASP A 119 -1.95 21.74 -13.68
C ASP A 119 -1.09 21.87 -12.43
N GLN A 120 -0.18 20.93 -12.23
CA GLN A 120 0.80 20.92 -11.14
C GLN A 120 2.10 21.61 -11.58
N GLN A 121 2.54 22.59 -10.79
CA GLN A 121 3.76 23.40 -10.98
C GLN A 121 4.97 22.79 -10.25
N PRO A 122 6.21 23.25 -10.54
CA PRO A 122 7.37 22.92 -9.70
C PRO A 122 7.17 23.39 -8.25
N GLY A 123 7.52 22.54 -7.30
CA GLY A 123 7.39 22.78 -5.86
C GLY A 123 6.03 22.39 -5.26
N GLU A 124 5.05 21.99 -6.08
CA GLU A 124 3.75 21.53 -5.61
C GLU A 124 3.73 20.01 -5.39
N ILE A 125 2.94 19.56 -4.41
CA ILE A 125 2.68 18.14 -4.15
C ILE A 125 1.21 17.85 -4.45
N SER A 126 0.95 16.84 -5.27
CA SER A 126 -0.40 16.33 -5.52
C SER A 126 -0.61 15.06 -4.72
N PHE A 127 -1.79 14.94 -4.10
CA PHE A 127 -2.25 13.74 -3.40
C PHE A 127 -3.35 13.07 -4.22
N VAL A 128 -3.22 11.75 -4.42
CA VAL A 128 -4.19 10.88 -5.08
C VAL A 128 -4.81 9.98 -4.02
N PRO A 129 -6.12 10.11 -3.75
CA PRO A 129 -6.79 9.24 -2.79
C PRO A 129 -6.96 7.80 -3.32
N SER A 130 -7.08 6.85 -2.41
CA SER A 130 -7.28 5.43 -2.71
C SER A 130 -8.43 5.21 -3.70
N GLY A 131 -8.17 4.43 -4.75
CA GLY A 131 -9.16 4.02 -5.76
C GLY A 131 -9.49 5.09 -6.81
N TRP A 132 -8.86 6.27 -6.78
CA TRP A 132 -9.08 7.30 -7.77
C TRP A 132 -8.31 6.98 -9.06
N TYR A 133 -9.06 6.83 -10.15
CA TYR A 133 -8.48 6.67 -11.47
C TYR A 133 -7.89 8.00 -11.93
N HIS A 134 -6.67 7.98 -12.44
CA HIS A 134 -5.99 9.20 -12.85
C HIS A 134 -5.08 9.01 -14.07
N GLN A 135 -4.92 10.10 -14.82
CA GLN A 135 -4.03 10.20 -15.99
C GLN A 135 -3.15 11.45 -15.83
N VAL A 136 -1.87 11.34 -16.21
CA VAL A 136 -0.89 12.43 -16.02
C VAL A 136 -0.10 12.67 -17.28
N VAL A 137 -0.01 13.91 -17.72
CA VAL A 137 0.75 14.32 -18.91
C VAL A 137 1.83 15.31 -18.54
N ASN A 138 3.06 15.07 -19.01
CA ASN A 138 4.16 16.02 -18.90
C ASN A 138 3.96 17.15 -19.93
N MET A 139 3.72 18.36 -19.45
CA MET A 139 3.36 19.50 -20.29
C MET A 139 4.60 20.20 -20.84
N ALA A 140 4.51 20.68 -22.09
CA ALA A 140 5.50 21.61 -22.61
C ALA A 140 5.28 23.00 -21.97
N THR A 141 6.27 23.51 -21.25
CA THR A 141 6.26 24.89 -20.75
C THR A 141 7.02 25.81 -21.69
N GLN A 142 6.55 27.05 -21.83
CA GLN A 142 7.35 28.14 -22.40
C GLN A 142 8.24 28.71 -21.29
N LYS A 143 9.58 28.70 -21.47
CA LYS A 143 10.43 29.53 -20.61
C LYS A 143 10.11 31.01 -20.88
N HIS A 144 9.89 31.80 -19.82
CA HIS A 144 10.08 33.24 -19.88
C HIS A 144 11.53 33.50 -20.29
N ALA A 145 11.74 33.79 -21.57
CA ALA A 145 13.03 34.21 -22.09
C ALA A 145 13.30 35.63 -21.58
N LEU A 146 14.19 35.75 -20.58
CA LEU A 146 14.84 37.03 -20.34
C LEU A 146 15.82 37.28 -21.51
N ARG A 147 15.34 38.03 -22.51
CA ARG A 147 16.03 38.68 -23.64
C ARG A 147 16.68 37.79 -24.73
N VAL A 148 16.00 37.87 -25.89
CA VAL A 148 16.47 38.02 -27.28
C VAL A 148 17.28 36.88 -27.92
N SER A 149 16.56 35.90 -28.47
CA SER A 149 16.72 35.48 -29.87
C SER A 149 15.52 34.61 -30.29
N CYS A 150 15.14 34.72 -31.55
CA CYS A 150 13.95 34.17 -32.20
C CYS A 150 13.77 32.63 -32.04
N ASN A 151 12.52 32.23 -31.74
CA ASN A 151 11.88 30.95 -32.05
C ASN A 151 12.31 29.64 -31.35
N ALA A 152 12.76 29.67 -30.09
CA ALA A 152 12.84 28.44 -29.29
C ALA A 152 11.96 28.50 -28.04
N VAL A 153 10.77 27.87 -28.09
CA VAL A 153 10.08 27.42 -26.87
C VAL A 153 11.01 26.43 -26.18
N LYS A 154 11.71 26.86 -25.12
CA LYS A 154 12.55 25.95 -24.33
C LYS A 154 11.60 25.09 -23.48
N CYS A 155 11.22 23.95 -24.03
CA CYS A 155 10.45 22.93 -23.33
C CYS A 155 11.29 22.36 -22.19
N THR A 156 10.69 22.16 -21.03
CA THR A 156 11.35 21.48 -19.91
C THR A 156 10.77 20.09 -19.77
N ASP A 157 11.65 19.10 -19.67
CA ASP A 157 11.30 17.76 -19.20
C ASP A 157 10.77 17.84 -17.77
N CYS A 158 10.06 16.79 -17.35
CA CYS A 158 9.48 16.72 -16.01
C CYS A 158 10.25 15.76 -15.13
N VAL A 159 10.45 16.15 -13.87
CA VAL A 159 11.01 15.32 -12.81
C VAL A 159 10.09 15.40 -11.60
N SER A 160 9.64 14.27 -11.08
CA SER A 160 8.89 14.21 -9.83
C SER A 160 9.37 13.06 -8.94
N ILE A 161 9.24 13.26 -7.64
CA ILE A 161 9.39 12.23 -6.61
C ILE A 161 7.99 11.76 -6.24
N ASN A 162 7.81 10.46 -6.17
CA ASN A 162 6.51 9.84 -6.00
C ASN A 162 6.59 8.71 -4.98
N ASN A 163 5.59 8.61 -4.12
CA ASN A 163 5.41 7.43 -3.29
C ASN A 163 3.99 6.91 -3.40
N ASN A 164 3.87 5.59 -3.36
CA ASN A 164 2.62 4.93 -2.98
C ASN A 164 2.71 4.51 -1.51
N TRP A 165 1.59 4.65 -0.79
CA TRP A 165 1.50 4.17 0.58
C TRP A 165 0.07 3.74 0.94
N LEU A 166 -0.03 3.01 2.03
CA LEU A 166 -1.30 2.66 2.65
C LEU A 166 -1.15 2.76 4.17
N ASN A 167 -2.28 2.85 4.86
CA ASN A 167 -2.32 2.83 6.31
C ASN A 167 -3.71 2.39 6.80
N ALA A 168 -3.98 2.61 8.08
CA ALA A 168 -5.24 2.36 8.74
C ALA A 168 -6.47 2.86 7.95
N CYS A 169 -6.39 4.01 7.29
CA CYS A 169 -7.51 4.63 6.60
C CYS A 169 -8.01 3.85 5.36
N ASN A 170 -7.14 3.06 4.71
CA ASN A 170 -7.50 2.30 3.50
C ASN A 170 -7.19 0.80 3.57
N ILE A 171 -6.60 0.27 4.65
CA ILE A 171 -6.25 -1.16 4.74
C ILE A 171 -7.44 -2.09 4.48
N GLY A 172 -8.64 -1.70 4.92
CA GLY A 172 -9.87 -2.46 4.64
C GLY A 172 -10.23 -2.52 3.15
N LEU A 173 -9.95 -1.45 2.39
CA LEU A 173 -10.15 -1.43 0.93
C LEU A 173 -9.14 -2.36 0.24
N VAL A 174 -7.88 -2.38 0.72
CA VAL A 174 -6.86 -3.31 0.21
C VAL A 174 -7.29 -4.76 0.40
N TRP A 175 -7.81 -5.08 1.59
CA TRP A 175 -8.33 -6.42 1.87
C TRP A 175 -9.53 -6.80 0.98
N GLN A 176 -10.46 -5.87 0.75
CA GLN A 176 -11.59 -6.10 -0.16
C GLN A 176 -11.13 -6.31 -1.61
N HIS A 177 -10.13 -5.54 -2.04
CA HIS A 177 -9.53 -5.67 -3.36
C HIS A 177 -8.89 -7.05 -3.54
N LEU A 178 -8.02 -7.49 -2.64
CA LEU A 178 -7.39 -8.81 -2.71
C LEU A 178 -8.41 -9.96 -2.75
N GLN A 179 -9.51 -9.86 -1.99
CA GLN A 179 -10.60 -10.84 -2.07
C GLN A 179 -11.31 -10.83 -3.43
N SER A 180 -11.54 -9.65 -4.01
CA SER A 180 -12.13 -9.53 -5.35
C SER A 180 -11.23 -10.13 -6.42
N GLN A 181 -9.92 -9.84 -6.35
CA GLN A 181 -8.94 -10.33 -7.31
C GLN A 181 -8.76 -11.85 -7.21
N LEU A 182 -8.75 -12.41 -5.99
CA LEU A 182 -8.74 -13.86 -5.82
C LEU A 182 -9.98 -14.51 -6.45
N LYS A 183 -11.16 -13.90 -6.33
CA LYS A 183 -12.38 -14.40 -6.98
C LYS A 183 -12.30 -14.35 -8.50
N GLU A 184 -11.61 -13.37 -9.09
CA GLU A 184 -11.35 -13.33 -10.54
C GLU A 184 -10.36 -14.42 -10.96
N VAL A 185 -9.25 -14.58 -10.23
CA VAL A 185 -8.28 -15.67 -10.45
C VAL A 185 -8.97 -17.03 -10.40
N LYS A 186 -9.71 -17.31 -9.34
CA LYS A 186 -10.47 -18.56 -9.18
C LYS A 186 -11.46 -18.79 -10.31
N ARG A 187 -12.14 -17.74 -10.80
CA ARG A 187 -13.04 -17.84 -11.96
C ARG A 187 -12.29 -18.16 -13.25
N SER A 188 -11.13 -17.55 -13.46
CA SER A 188 -10.31 -17.76 -14.66
C SER A 188 -9.69 -19.16 -14.75
N CYS A 189 -9.53 -19.85 -13.62
CA CYS A 189 -8.93 -21.19 -13.52
C CYS A 189 -9.92 -22.24 -12.99
N ALA A 190 -11.22 -22.00 -13.13
CA ALA A 190 -12.27 -22.88 -12.57
C ALA A 190 -12.33 -24.26 -13.25
N ASP A 191 -11.84 -24.36 -14.50
CA ASP A 191 -11.75 -25.60 -15.28
C ASP A 191 -10.80 -26.65 -14.67
N VAL A 192 -9.83 -26.21 -13.86
CA VAL A 192 -8.84 -27.08 -13.19
C VAL A 192 -9.02 -27.14 -11.66
N GLN A 193 -10.16 -26.69 -11.13
CA GLN A 193 -10.43 -26.59 -9.70
C GLN A 193 -10.26 -27.90 -8.91
N SER A 194 -10.45 -29.06 -9.55
CA SER A 194 -10.29 -30.38 -8.93
C SER A 194 -8.83 -30.80 -8.71
N THR A 195 -7.87 -30.03 -9.21
CA THR A 195 -6.43 -30.34 -9.10
C THR A 195 -5.96 -30.14 -7.65
N PRO A 196 -5.26 -31.11 -7.03
CA PRO A 196 -4.68 -30.92 -5.70
C PRO A 196 -3.76 -29.70 -5.65
N GLY A 197 -3.91 -28.85 -4.63
CA GLY A 197 -3.13 -27.61 -4.49
C GLY A 197 -3.69 -26.41 -5.28
N TRP A 198 -4.93 -26.49 -5.77
CA TRP A 198 -5.53 -25.42 -6.57
C TRP A 198 -5.67 -24.09 -5.82
N ASP A 199 -5.99 -24.11 -4.53
CA ASP A 199 -6.09 -22.88 -3.72
C ASP A 199 -4.71 -22.19 -3.60
N GLU A 200 -3.64 -22.94 -3.40
CA GLU A 200 -2.26 -22.45 -3.38
C GLU A 200 -1.84 -21.90 -4.75
N ALA A 201 -2.14 -22.61 -5.83
CA ALA A 201 -1.89 -22.12 -7.19
C ALA A 201 -2.65 -20.82 -7.49
N CYS A 202 -3.88 -20.66 -6.98
CA CYS A 202 -4.61 -19.40 -7.08
C CYS A 202 -3.92 -18.27 -6.30
N GLN A 203 -3.27 -18.55 -5.16
CA GLN A 203 -2.46 -17.56 -4.45
C GLN A 203 -1.21 -17.17 -5.24
N GLU A 204 -0.55 -18.12 -5.92
CA GLU A 204 0.60 -17.81 -6.80
C GLU A 204 0.18 -16.89 -7.96
N CYS A 205 -0.96 -17.17 -8.60
CA CYS A 205 -1.52 -16.31 -9.64
C CYS A 205 -1.91 -14.92 -9.09
N LEU A 206 -2.55 -14.87 -7.91
CA LEU A 206 -2.90 -13.61 -7.26
C LEU A 206 -1.64 -12.78 -6.98
N LYS A 207 -0.59 -13.40 -6.44
CA LYS A 207 0.69 -12.74 -6.18
C LYS A 207 1.36 -12.26 -7.46
N ALA A 208 1.35 -13.06 -8.52
CA ALA A 208 1.95 -12.65 -9.80
C ALA A 208 1.21 -11.46 -10.43
N TRP A 209 -0.11 -11.36 -10.22
CA TRP A 209 -0.95 -10.33 -10.82
C TRP A 209 -1.03 -9.04 -9.97
N GLU A 210 -1.28 -9.18 -8.66
CA GLU A 210 -1.43 -8.05 -7.73
C GLU A 210 -0.15 -7.70 -6.98
N GLY A 211 0.81 -8.63 -6.88
CA GLY A 211 2.05 -8.49 -6.12
C GLY A 211 1.97 -9.00 -4.68
N TRP A 212 0.77 -9.26 -4.13
CA TRP A 212 0.57 -9.87 -2.81
C TRP A 212 -0.40 -11.05 -2.87
N ASP A 213 -0.07 -12.11 -2.13
CA ASP A 213 -1.02 -13.14 -1.73
C ASP A 213 -1.61 -12.85 -0.33
N PHE A 214 -2.52 -13.72 0.13
CA PHE A 214 -3.08 -13.60 1.47
C PHE A 214 -2.03 -13.82 2.57
N ALA A 215 -0.98 -14.61 2.34
CA ALA A 215 0.05 -14.82 3.35
C ALA A 215 0.88 -13.56 3.60
N GLU A 216 1.31 -12.88 2.52
CA GLU A 216 2.04 -11.61 2.60
C GLU A 216 1.19 -10.51 3.22
N PHE A 217 -0.09 -10.42 2.86
CA PHE A 217 -1.00 -9.47 3.50
C PHE A 217 -1.20 -9.76 4.98
N PHE A 218 -1.29 -11.03 5.38
CA PHE A 218 -1.40 -11.39 6.80
C PHE A 218 -0.11 -11.06 7.57
N LEU A 219 1.05 -11.27 6.94
CA LEU A 219 2.35 -10.91 7.51
C LEU A 219 2.48 -9.40 7.74
N LEU A 220 2.00 -8.58 6.80
CA LEU A 220 1.91 -7.12 6.95
C LEU A 220 1.11 -6.76 8.21
N LEU A 221 -0.08 -7.33 8.39
CA LEU A 221 -0.93 -7.03 9.55
C LEU A 221 -0.26 -7.42 10.87
N LYS A 222 0.42 -8.58 10.92
CA LYS A 222 1.21 -9.00 12.10
C LYS A 222 2.34 -8.03 12.39
N TYR A 223 3.09 -7.63 11.36
CA TYR A 223 4.16 -6.63 11.47
C TYR A 223 3.65 -5.29 12.02
N ILE A 224 2.52 -4.78 11.52
CA ILE A 224 1.93 -3.53 12.01
C ILE A 224 1.52 -3.67 13.47
N ILE A 225 0.85 -4.76 13.87
CA ILE A 225 0.48 -4.96 15.28
C ILE A 225 1.72 -5.01 16.18
N ILE A 226 2.75 -5.79 15.83
CA ILE A 226 4.00 -5.89 16.61
C ILE A 226 4.67 -4.53 16.74
N SER A 227 4.91 -3.85 15.61
CA SER A 227 5.63 -2.57 15.57
C SER A 227 4.91 -1.49 16.37
N ARG A 228 3.58 -1.41 16.27
CA ARG A 228 2.78 -0.40 16.99
C ARG A 228 2.58 -0.76 18.46
N TRP A 229 2.48 -2.04 18.82
CA TRP A 229 2.35 -2.47 20.22
C TRP A 229 3.65 -2.26 21.00
N LEU A 230 4.78 -2.62 20.39
CA LEU A 230 6.11 -2.56 21.03
C LEU A 230 6.87 -1.26 20.77
N PHE A 231 6.30 -0.34 19.97
CA PHE A 231 6.90 0.95 19.62
C PHE A 231 8.24 0.81 18.90
N LEU A 232 8.27 -0.01 17.85
CA LEU A 232 9.49 -0.36 17.14
C LEU A 232 9.49 0.18 15.71
N THR A 233 10.67 0.63 15.28
CA THR A 233 10.99 0.88 13.87
C THR A 233 11.16 -0.45 13.11
N PRO A 234 11.10 -0.45 11.76
CA PRO A 234 11.34 -1.66 10.96
C PRO A 234 12.63 -2.41 11.33
N GLU A 235 13.72 -1.66 11.53
CA GLU A 235 15.03 -2.20 11.91
C GLU A 235 15.01 -2.84 13.31
N GLU A 236 14.34 -2.22 14.28
CA GLU A 236 14.21 -2.78 15.63
C GLU A 236 13.34 -4.03 15.66
N VAL A 237 12.29 -4.12 14.81
CA VAL A 237 11.54 -5.37 14.64
C VAL A 237 12.45 -6.45 14.08
N ARG A 238 13.24 -6.16 13.03
CA ARG A 238 14.20 -7.12 12.45
C ARG A 238 15.19 -7.63 13.49
N GLN A 239 15.68 -6.76 14.38
CA GLN A 239 16.61 -7.15 15.45
C GLN A 239 15.99 -8.06 16.52
N ARG A 240 14.66 -8.03 16.68
CA ARG A 240 13.92 -8.90 17.60
C ARG A 240 13.47 -10.21 16.98
N LEU A 241 13.58 -10.39 15.66
CA LEU A 241 13.26 -11.66 15.03
C LEU A 241 14.18 -12.78 15.55
N PRO A 242 13.64 -13.96 15.90
CA PRO A 242 14.45 -15.09 16.33
C PRO A 242 15.44 -15.50 15.24
N ARG A 243 16.73 -15.59 15.60
CA ARG A 243 17.77 -16.01 14.64
C ARG A 243 17.71 -17.52 14.42
N THR A 244 17.68 -17.94 13.17
CA THR A 244 17.98 -19.33 12.82
C THR A 244 19.48 -19.58 12.96
N THR A 245 19.86 -20.80 13.37
CA THR A 245 21.24 -21.24 13.61
C THR A 245 22.19 -21.11 12.40
N VAL A 246 21.67 -20.74 11.22
CA VAL A 246 22.40 -20.72 9.93
C VAL A 246 22.78 -19.30 9.48
N SER A 247 22.20 -18.24 10.04
CA SER A 247 22.46 -16.86 9.56
C SER A 247 23.34 -16.06 10.53
N THR A 248 24.61 -15.91 10.17
CA THR A 248 25.60 -15.12 10.94
C THR A 248 25.76 -13.68 10.45
N SER A 249 25.19 -13.32 9.29
CA SER A 249 25.25 -11.97 8.72
C SER A 249 23.89 -11.27 8.75
N PRO A 250 23.80 -9.99 9.22
CA PRO A 250 22.58 -9.18 9.20
C PRO A 250 21.95 -9.01 7.82
N ASP A 251 22.74 -9.14 6.75
CA ASP A 251 22.31 -8.89 5.36
C ASP A 251 21.96 -10.19 4.60
N THR A 252 21.80 -11.32 5.29
CA THR A 252 21.46 -12.59 4.63
C THR A 252 20.01 -12.57 4.18
N LYS A 253 19.79 -12.58 2.86
CA LYS A 253 18.45 -12.73 2.27
C LYS A 253 17.82 -14.06 2.74
N ILE A 254 16.64 -13.98 3.33
CA ILE A 254 15.89 -15.16 3.80
C ILE A 254 14.74 -15.48 2.83
N THR A 255 14.12 -16.66 2.96
CA THR A 255 12.89 -16.95 2.22
C THR A 255 11.68 -16.36 2.92
N PHE A 256 10.58 -16.15 2.18
CA PHE A 256 9.32 -15.69 2.76
C PHE A 256 8.84 -16.61 3.91
N SER A 257 8.92 -17.94 3.73
CA SER A 257 8.52 -18.90 4.77
C SER A 257 9.38 -18.80 6.04
N GLN A 258 10.67 -18.51 5.91
CA GLN A 258 11.54 -18.23 7.06
C GLN A 258 11.12 -16.94 7.76
N LEU A 259 10.85 -15.88 7.00
CA LEU A 259 10.40 -14.59 7.56
C LEU A 259 9.06 -14.74 8.28
N GLU A 260 8.10 -15.41 7.65
CA GLU A 260 6.79 -15.70 8.23
C GLU A 260 6.93 -16.46 9.56
N THR A 261 7.75 -17.51 9.58
CA THR A 261 8.00 -18.29 10.80
C THR A 261 8.59 -17.41 11.91
N GLN A 262 9.58 -16.57 11.59
CA GLN A 262 10.22 -15.68 12.57
C GLN A 262 9.24 -14.63 13.11
N VAL A 263 8.40 -14.04 12.26
CA VAL A 263 7.37 -13.09 12.68
C VAL A 263 6.32 -13.78 13.54
N ASP A 264 5.89 -14.98 13.19
CA ASP A 264 4.94 -15.74 13.99
C ASP A 264 5.50 -16.12 15.37
N THR A 265 6.78 -16.51 15.44
CA THR A 265 7.44 -16.73 16.74
C THR A 265 7.46 -15.46 17.56
N LEU A 266 7.91 -14.33 17.00
CA LEU A 266 7.95 -13.06 17.73
C LEU A 266 6.55 -12.62 18.18
N PHE A 267 5.53 -12.83 17.34
CA PHE A 267 4.16 -12.49 17.68
C PHE A 267 3.62 -13.36 18.83
N SER A 268 3.89 -14.66 18.78
CA SER A 268 3.57 -15.61 19.85
C SER A 268 4.23 -15.21 21.17
N GLU A 269 5.55 -15.00 21.16
CA GLU A 269 6.31 -14.62 22.37
C GLU A 269 5.83 -13.29 22.94
N THR A 270 5.47 -12.33 22.09
CA THR A 270 4.91 -11.04 22.52
C THR A 270 3.56 -11.22 23.21
N ALA A 271 2.67 -12.04 22.63
CA ALA A 271 1.35 -12.31 23.21
C ALA A 271 1.43 -13.14 24.51
N GLU A 272 2.42 -14.03 24.64
CA GLU A 272 2.67 -14.77 25.90
C GLU A 272 3.21 -13.85 27.01
N ALA A 273 4.12 -12.93 26.65
CA ALA A 273 4.75 -12.02 27.60
C ALA A 273 3.81 -10.89 28.08
N ASP A 274 2.88 -10.45 27.22
CA ASP A 274 1.95 -9.37 27.50
C ASP A 274 0.50 -9.80 27.24
N LYS A 275 -0.19 -10.24 28.30
CA LYS A 275 -1.60 -10.63 28.22
C LYS A 275 -2.51 -9.49 27.75
N ALA A 276 -2.13 -8.23 27.95
CA ALA A 276 -2.94 -7.11 27.48
C ALA A 276 -3.01 -7.07 25.95
N LEU A 277 -1.99 -7.56 25.23
CA LEU A 277 -2.05 -7.69 23.78
C LEU A 277 -3.11 -8.72 23.39
N LEU A 278 -3.11 -9.89 24.03
CA LEU A 278 -4.07 -10.95 23.75
C LEU A 278 -5.50 -10.50 24.03
N ASP A 279 -5.75 -9.96 25.23
CA ASP A 279 -7.06 -9.41 25.63
C ASP A 279 -7.54 -8.34 24.65
N TRP A 280 -6.61 -7.50 24.17
CA TRP A 280 -6.91 -6.45 23.20
C TRP A 280 -7.23 -7.01 21.81
N LEU A 281 -6.53 -8.05 21.34
CA LEU A 281 -6.77 -8.68 20.04
C LEU A 281 -8.12 -9.41 19.99
N ILE A 282 -8.50 -10.11 21.06
CA ILE A 282 -9.74 -10.89 21.14
C ILE A 282 -10.98 -10.05 21.49
N ALA A 283 -10.80 -8.77 21.79
CA ALA A 283 -11.91 -7.87 22.13
C ALA A 283 -13.01 -7.88 21.04
N GLU A 284 -14.27 -7.86 21.47
CA GLU A 284 -15.41 -7.84 20.54
C GLU A 284 -15.42 -6.56 19.70
N SER A 285 -15.08 -5.43 20.33
CA SER A 285 -14.99 -4.11 19.71
C SER A 285 -13.89 -3.28 20.36
N TRP A 286 -13.30 -2.39 19.57
CA TRP A 286 -12.43 -1.32 20.05
C TRP A 286 -13.22 -0.02 20.03
N SER A 287 -13.02 0.86 21.03
CA SER A 287 -13.70 2.14 21.06
C SER A 287 -13.25 3.01 19.88
N ASP A 288 -14.18 3.40 19.01
CA ASP A 288 -13.92 4.31 17.88
C ASP A 288 -13.64 5.76 18.35
N ASP A 289 -13.70 6.04 19.66
CA ASP A 289 -13.43 7.36 20.23
C ASP A 289 -11.93 7.73 20.27
N VAL A 290 -11.05 6.94 19.64
CA VAL A 290 -9.60 7.22 19.52
C VAL A 290 -9.37 8.66 19.06
N TRP A 291 -10.09 9.09 18.02
CA TRP A 291 -9.97 10.45 17.50
C TRP A 291 -10.43 11.51 18.50
N LYS A 292 -11.48 11.24 19.29
CA LYS A 292 -11.94 12.19 20.33
C LYS A 292 -10.88 12.37 21.41
N ARG A 293 -10.19 11.30 21.82
CA ARG A 293 -9.13 11.38 22.84
C ARG A 293 -7.90 12.13 22.33
N CYS A 294 -7.53 11.94 21.07
CA CYS A 294 -6.34 12.56 20.48
C CYS A 294 -6.55 14.03 20.10
N LEU A 295 -7.77 14.39 19.67
CA LEU A 295 -8.15 15.80 19.47
C LEU A 295 -8.15 16.59 20.80
N ILE A 296 -8.36 15.92 21.94
CA ILE A 296 -8.38 16.54 23.27
C ILE A 296 -6.98 16.57 23.90
N SER A 297 -6.16 15.53 23.74
CA SER A 297 -4.85 15.43 24.40
C SER A 297 -3.71 16.11 23.65
N GLY A 298 -3.88 16.43 22.36
CA GLY A 298 -2.83 17.01 21.52
C GLY A 298 -1.72 16.03 21.13
N ASP A 299 -1.80 14.76 21.53
CA ASP A 299 -0.83 13.72 21.16
C ASP A 299 -1.31 12.99 19.88
N SER A 300 -1.06 13.62 18.73
CA SER A 300 -1.43 13.09 17.42
C SER A 300 -0.73 11.78 17.09
N VAL A 301 0.50 11.58 17.57
CA VAL A 301 1.30 10.37 17.33
C VAL A 301 0.68 9.17 18.04
N GLN A 302 0.27 9.33 19.30
CA GLN A 302 -0.44 8.27 20.02
C GLN A 302 -1.76 7.92 19.35
N GLY A 303 -2.47 8.90 18.77
CA GLY A 303 -3.72 8.67 18.04
C GLY A 303 -3.56 7.88 16.76
N VAL A 304 -2.60 8.26 15.93
CA VAL A 304 -2.28 7.51 14.70
C VAL A 304 -1.90 6.08 15.05
N ARG A 305 -1.07 5.87 16.09
CA ARG A 305 -0.69 4.53 16.54
C ARG A 305 -1.90 3.69 17.00
N GLN A 306 -2.81 4.28 17.76
CA GLN A 306 -4.02 3.59 18.21
C GLN A 306 -4.95 3.25 17.05
N HIS A 307 -5.14 4.18 16.12
CA HIS A 307 -5.89 3.93 14.90
C HIS A 307 -5.25 2.81 14.07
N ASP A 308 -3.92 2.81 13.97
CA ASP A 308 -3.20 1.78 13.24
C ASP A 308 -3.42 0.38 13.83
N LEU A 309 -3.30 0.25 15.15
CA LEU A 309 -3.61 -0.99 15.84
C LEU A 309 -5.03 -1.46 15.54
N ILE A 310 -6.03 -0.59 15.76
CA ILE A 310 -7.45 -0.93 15.59
C ILE A 310 -7.73 -1.43 14.17
N GLU A 311 -7.30 -0.70 13.14
CA GLU A 311 -7.62 -1.08 11.76
C GLU A 311 -6.85 -2.33 11.31
N ALA A 312 -5.61 -2.53 11.80
CA ALA A 312 -4.87 -3.77 11.54
C ALA A 312 -5.59 -4.97 12.16
N ALA A 313 -6.02 -4.89 13.42
CA ALA A 313 -6.70 -5.96 14.12
C ALA A 313 -8.12 -6.21 13.58
N ARG A 314 -8.86 -5.16 13.21
CA ARG A 314 -10.16 -5.26 12.56
C ARG A 314 -10.06 -5.95 11.20
N THR A 315 -9.05 -5.58 10.41
CA THR A 315 -8.81 -6.23 9.11
C THR A 315 -8.38 -7.68 9.30
N MET A 316 -7.52 -7.96 10.29
CA MET A 316 -7.12 -9.32 10.65
C MET A 316 -8.31 -10.18 11.09
N LYS A 317 -9.24 -9.64 11.90
CA LYS A 317 -10.50 -10.31 12.27
C LYS A 317 -11.34 -10.67 11.05
N SER A 318 -11.48 -9.73 10.11
CA SER A 318 -12.18 -9.98 8.84
C SER A 318 -11.49 -11.07 8.02
N MET A 319 -10.16 -11.06 7.99
CA MET A 319 -9.35 -12.05 7.28
C MET A 319 -9.52 -13.45 7.87
N LEU A 320 -9.46 -13.61 9.19
CA LEU A 320 -9.66 -14.90 9.87
C LEU A 320 -11.09 -15.46 9.70
N GLY A 321 -12.06 -14.60 9.42
CA GLY A 321 -13.44 -14.99 9.10
C GLY A 321 -13.66 -15.41 7.64
N ASN A 322 -12.69 -15.19 6.76
CA ASN A 322 -12.81 -15.49 5.35
C ASN A 322 -12.57 -16.99 5.06
N GLU A 323 -13.42 -17.60 4.24
CA GLU A 323 -13.35 -19.03 3.92
C GLU A 323 -12.07 -19.44 3.18
N ASP A 324 -11.54 -18.59 2.30
CA ASP A 324 -10.34 -18.91 1.52
C ASP A 324 -9.10 -18.89 2.42
N VAL A 325 -9.05 -17.97 3.39
CA VAL A 325 -8.02 -17.95 4.45
C VAL A 325 -8.08 -19.24 5.29
N ARG A 326 -9.28 -19.77 5.54
CA ARG A 326 -9.48 -21.03 6.26
C ARG A 326 -9.05 -22.24 5.44
N ARG A 327 -9.41 -22.30 4.14
CA ARG A 327 -8.97 -23.35 3.21
C ARG A 327 -7.44 -23.44 3.15
N LEU A 328 -6.77 -22.29 3.09
CA LEU A 328 -5.30 -22.18 3.10
C LEU A 328 -4.65 -22.47 4.46
N SER A 329 -5.44 -22.72 5.52
CA SER A 329 -4.95 -22.99 6.87
C SER A 329 -4.00 -21.92 7.44
N LEU A 330 -4.12 -20.66 6.99
CA LEU A 330 -3.25 -19.56 7.43
C LEU A 330 -3.38 -19.28 8.94
N HIS A 331 -4.56 -19.53 9.50
CA HIS A 331 -4.90 -19.32 10.90
C HIS A 331 -4.50 -20.48 11.83
N THR A 332 -4.05 -21.62 11.30
CA THR A 332 -3.64 -22.78 12.12
C THR A 332 -2.16 -23.11 11.97
N ARG A 333 -1.45 -22.42 11.08
CA ARG A 333 -0.01 -22.62 10.87
C ARG A 333 0.82 -21.69 11.74
N GLY A 334 2.04 -22.14 12.03
CA GLY A 334 3.06 -21.33 12.69
C GLY A 334 2.90 -21.20 14.21
N PRO A 335 3.92 -20.68 14.90
CA PRO A 335 3.93 -20.51 16.36
C PRO A 335 2.78 -19.65 16.91
N ALA A 336 2.33 -18.64 16.17
CA ALA A 336 1.23 -17.76 16.60
C ALA A 336 -0.17 -18.41 16.50
N ALA A 337 -0.29 -19.65 16.00
CA ALA A 337 -1.58 -20.28 15.71
C ALA A 337 -2.55 -20.33 16.91
N TRP A 338 -2.02 -20.41 18.13
CA TRP A 338 -2.84 -20.49 19.35
C TRP A 338 -3.57 -19.18 19.66
N ILE A 339 -3.05 -18.02 19.24
CA ILE A 339 -3.67 -16.71 19.45
C ILE A 339 -5.06 -16.65 18.81
N TRP A 340 -5.21 -17.30 17.66
CA TRP A 340 -6.43 -17.21 16.86
C TRP A 340 -7.53 -18.13 17.37
N LYS A 341 -7.22 -19.18 18.15
CA LYS A 341 -8.20 -20.19 18.58
C LYS A 341 -9.36 -19.60 19.39
N ASP A 342 -9.04 -18.61 20.22
CA ASP A 342 -10.02 -17.96 21.10
C ASP A 342 -10.62 -16.70 20.46
N TRP A 343 -10.31 -16.41 19.19
CA TRP A 343 -10.89 -15.26 18.51
C TRP A 343 -12.39 -15.49 18.31
N PRO A 344 -13.27 -14.49 18.55
CA PRO A 344 -14.73 -14.63 18.46
C PRO A 344 -15.28 -15.24 17.14
N VAL A 345 -14.47 -15.20 16.09
CA VAL A 345 -14.77 -15.76 14.76
C VAL A 345 -14.69 -17.30 14.74
N PHE A 346 -13.92 -17.89 15.66
CA PHE A 346 -13.77 -19.33 15.88
C PHE A 346 -14.63 -19.85 17.05
N THR A 347 -15.22 -18.95 17.85
CA THR A 347 -16.14 -19.31 18.94
C THR A 347 -17.62 -19.33 18.54
N GLN A 348 -17.94 -19.29 17.25
CA GLN A 348 -19.30 -19.56 16.77
C GLN A 348 -19.52 -21.08 16.64
N SER A 349 -20.18 -21.61 17.67
CA SER A 349 -20.95 -22.87 17.81
C SER A 349 -20.78 -23.97 16.77
#